data_AF-A0A956ZNL9-F1
#
_entry.id   AF-A0A956ZNL9-F1
#
_cell.length_a   1.000
_cell.length_b   1.000
_cell.length_c   1.000
_cell.angle_alpha   90.00
_cell.angle_beta   90.00
_cell.angle_gamma   90.00
#
_symmetry.space_group_name_H-M   'P 1'
#
loop_
_entity.id
_entity.type
_entity.pdbx_description
1 polymer ?
#
loop_
_entity_poly.entity_id
_entity_poly.type
_entity_poly.pdbx_seq_one_letter_code
_entity_poly.pdbx_strand_id
1 'polypeptide(L)'
;MPYEPRDLQTVEVALLGVLCCGLPPSRAAGSDTFRVDHVTAVVTGLYESSQRDQHLAGDGTAVAQRFRQQLQAAIASLTEKGILEEQPGDMPAAPGGFEPGLAIDMVNPDVHPAVMDRYLAQQCMEVLFNAPAVYPYLMERYASAGEVWRRLRAGGYAAD
;
A
#
# COMPACT_ATOMS: atom_id res chain seq x y z
N MET A 1 19.56 -11.88 11.34
CA MET A 1 19.35 -10.65 12.12
C MET A 1 18.04 -10.06 11.64
N PRO A 2 17.25 -9.38 12.49
CA PRO A 2 16.06 -8.67 12.02
C PRO A 2 16.48 -7.62 10.99
N TYR A 3 15.67 -7.44 9.94
CA TYR A 3 15.87 -6.38 8.96
C TYR A 3 15.49 -5.02 9.56
N GLU A 4 16.15 -3.96 9.12
CA GLU A 4 15.79 -2.57 9.41
C GLU A 4 15.46 -1.83 8.10
N PRO A 5 14.74 -0.70 8.12
CA PRO A 5 14.39 0.03 6.88
C PRO A 5 15.60 0.40 6.01
N ARG A 6 16.78 0.62 6.61
CA ARG A 6 18.02 0.93 5.90
C ARG A 6 18.61 -0.25 5.11
N ASP A 7 18.18 -1.47 5.41
CA ASP A 7 18.59 -2.69 4.71
C ASP A 7 17.72 -2.96 3.47
N LEU A 8 16.67 -2.16 3.27
CA LEU A 8 15.70 -2.31 2.20
C LEU A 8 15.92 -1.28 1.09
N GLN A 9 15.48 -1.64 -0.12
CA GLN A 9 15.41 -0.70 -1.23
C GLN A 9 14.30 0.33 -1.00
N THR A 10 14.42 1.51 -1.63
CA THR A 10 13.41 2.58 -1.55
C THR A 10 11.99 2.09 -1.84
N VAL A 11 11.80 1.29 -2.89
CA VAL A 11 10.48 0.74 -3.26
C VAL A 11 9.96 -0.23 -2.19
N GLU A 12 10.82 -1.03 -1.55
CA GLU A 12 10.45 -1.93 -0.48
C GLU A 12 10.01 -1.14 0.78
N VAL A 13 10.75 -0.09 1.15
CA VAL A 13 10.38 0.83 2.24
C VAL A 13 9.03 1.50 1.95
N ALA A 14 8.84 2.01 0.73
CA ALA A 14 7.61 2.64 0.30
C ALA A 14 6.42 1.66 0.38
N LEU A 15 6.56 0.45 -0.16
CA LEU A 15 5.52 -0.57 -0.15
C LEU A 15 5.12 -0.97 1.27
N LEU A 16 6.09 -1.30 2.13
CA LEU A 16 5.80 -1.70 3.51
C LEU A 16 5.12 -0.59 4.30
N GLY A 17 5.60 0.65 4.15
CA GLY A 17 4.98 1.79 4.81
C GLY A 17 3.54 2.05 4.34
N VAL A 18 3.29 1.93 3.03
CA VAL A 18 1.93 2.07 2.45
C VAL A 18 0.99 0.97 2.96
N LEU A 19 1.45 -0.29 2.99
CA LEU A 19 0.66 -1.40 3.53
C LEU A 19 0.36 -1.21 5.03
N CYS A 20 1.30 -0.62 5.78
CA CYS A 20 1.12 -0.30 7.20
C CYS A 20 0.09 0.81 7.44
N CYS A 21 -0.16 1.71 6.47
CA CYS A 21 -1.15 2.78 6.60
C CYS A 21 -2.61 2.27 6.64
N GLY A 22 -2.87 1.00 6.32
CA GLY A 22 -4.21 0.41 6.41
C GLY A 22 -5.22 1.05 5.46
N LEU A 23 -4.81 1.31 4.22
CA LEU A 23 -5.68 1.90 3.21
C LEU A 23 -6.85 0.96 2.87
N PRO A 24 -8.06 1.50 2.63
CA PRO A 24 -9.18 0.71 2.15
C PRO A 24 -8.94 0.27 0.70
N PRO A 25 -9.54 -0.85 0.28
CA PRO A 25 -9.53 -1.28 -1.11
C PRO A 25 -10.06 -0.19 -2.04
N SER A 26 -9.42 -0.01 -3.20
CA SER A 26 -9.74 1.07 -4.15
C SER A 26 -11.21 1.10 -4.57
N ARG A 27 -11.83 -0.07 -4.78
CA ARG A 27 -13.25 -0.18 -5.12
C ARG A 27 -14.17 0.30 -4.01
N ALA A 28 -13.86 -0.03 -2.76
CA ALA A 28 -14.64 0.42 -1.61
C ALA A 28 -14.46 1.92 -1.35
N ALA A 29 -13.29 2.46 -1.69
CA ALA A 29 -13.04 3.89 -1.74
C ALA A 29 -13.74 4.58 -2.94
N GLY A 30 -14.00 3.84 -4.03
CA GLY A 30 -14.50 4.38 -5.28
C GLY A 30 -13.45 5.17 -6.07
N SER A 31 -12.16 4.88 -5.86
CA SER A 31 -11.07 5.61 -6.49
C SER A 31 -9.80 4.77 -6.61
N ASP A 32 -9.24 4.71 -7.83
CA ASP A 32 -7.98 4.02 -8.11
C ASP A 32 -6.76 4.66 -7.43
N THR A 33 -6.90 5.89 -6.91
CA THR A 33 -5.85 6.56 -6.13
C THR A 33 -5.63 5.95 -4.74
N PHE A 34 -6.45 4.96 -4.36
CA PHE A 34 -6.28 4.16 -3.14
C PHE A 34 -5.58 2.83 -3.38
N ARG A 35 -5.34 2.44 -4.64
CA ARG A 35 -4.64 1.20 -4.94
C ARG A 35 -3.24 1.22 -4.34
N VAL A 36 -2.80 0.09 -3.80
CA VAL A 36 -1.47 -0.03 -3.17
C VAL A 36 -0.38 0.29 -4.19
N ASP A 37 -0.51 -0.19 -5.42
CA ASP A 37 0.46 0.07 -6.49
C ASP A 37 0.59 1.57 -6.82
N HIS A 38 -0.54 2.28 -6.94
CA HIS A 38 -0.58 3.72 -7.18
C HIS A 38 0.07 4.50 -6.05
N VAL A 39 -0.36 4.26 -4.80
CA VAL A 39 0.16 4.99 -3.64
C VAL A 39 1.64 4.72 -3.46
N THR A 40 2.09 3.48 -3.66
CA THR A 40 3.52 3.12 -3.60
C THR A 40 4.33 3.84 -4.68
N ALA A 41 3.80 3.96 -5.90
CA ALA A 41 4.45 4.71 -6.98
C ALA A 41 4.62 6.19 -6.64
N VAL A 42 3.55 6.84 -6.15
CA VAL A 42 3.59 8.25 -5.74
C VAL A 42 4.56 8.46 -4.59
N VAL A 43 4.48 7.64 -3.54
CA VAL A 43 5.34 7.72 -2.36
C VAL A 43 6.80 7.54 -2.75
N THR A 44 7.11 6.58 -3.63
CA THR A 44 8.48 6.36 -4.09
C THR A 44 9.00 7.60 -4.83
N GLY A 45 8.22 8.18 -5.74
CA GLY A 45 8.65 9.37 -6.50
C GLY A 45 8.85 10.59 -5.60
N LEU A 46 7.95 10.80 -4.64
CA LEU A 46 8.08 11.85 -3.63
C LEU A 46 9.31 11.64 -2.74
N TYR A 47 9.60 10.40 -2.35
CA TYR A 47 10.72 10.09 -1.47
C TYR A 47 12.08 10.20 -2.18
N GLU A 48 12.17 9.77 -3.44
CA GLU A 48 13.42 9.81 -4.22
C GLU A 48 13.75 11.20 -4.75
N SER A 49 12.75 11.92 -5.26
CA SER A 49 12.97 13.14 -6.06
C SER A 49 12.01 14.28 -5.75
N SER A 50 11.11 14.11 -4.79
CA SER A 50 10.00 15.06 -4.52
C SER A 50 9.06 15.26 -5.71
N GLN A 51 9.00 14.31 -6.65
CA GLN A 51 8.11 14.35 -7.82
C GLN A 51 7.02 13.28 -7.70
N ARG A 52 5.76 13.73 -7.66
CA ARG A 52 4.58 12.87 -7.46
C ARG A 52 4.32 11.92 -8.63
N ASP A 53 4.58 12.38 -9.84
CA ASP A 53 4.20 11.75 -11.11
C ASP A 53 5.33 10.94 -11.76
N GLN A 54 6.52 10.92 -11.17
CA GLN A 54 7.72 10.26 -11.70
C GLN A 54 7.49 8.80 -12.13
N HIS A 55 6.66 8.07 -11.37
CA HIS A 55 6.40 6.65 -11.58
C HIS A 55 4.98 6.36 -12.11
N LEU A 56 4.26 7.41 -12.53
CA LEU A 56 2.92 7.32 -13.10
C LEU A 56 2.98 7.45 -14.63
N ALA A 57 1.95 6.93 -15.29
CA ALA A 57 1.69 7.19 -16.70
C ALA A 57 1.18 8.63 -16.90
N GLY A 58 1.09 9.07 -18.16
CA GLY A 58 0.67 10.43 -18.49
C GLY A 58 -0.76 10.80 -18.07
N ASP A 59 -1.58 9.84 -17.65
CA ASP A 59 -2.92 10.06 -17.08
C ASP A 59 -2.89 10.42 -15.58
N GLY A 60 -1.72 10.36 -14.94
CA GLY A 60 -1.53 10.68 -13.52
C GLY A 60 -2.20 9.70 -12.55
N THR A 61 -2.70 8.56 -13.03
CA THR A 61 -3.39 7.56 -12.20
C THR A 61 -2.79 6.17 -12.41
N ALA A 62 -2.59 5.74 -13.65
CA ALA A 62 -2.01 4.44 -13.93
C ALA A 62 -0.52 4.42 -13.55
N VAL A 63 -0.09 3.32 -12.95
CA VAL A 63 1.34 3.11 -12.65
C VAL A 63 2.09 2.81 -13.95
N ALA A 64 3.22 3.49 -14.17
CA ALA A 64 4.07 3.28 -15.34
C ALA A 64 4.59 1.83 -15.39
N GLN A 65 4.71 1.25 -16.60
CA GLN A 65 5.11 -0.15 -16.76
C GLN A 65 6.45 -0.48 -16.11
N ARG A 66 7.43 0.43 -16.20
CA ARG A 66 8.74 0.28 -15.56
C ARG A 66 8.61 0.15 -14.04
N PHE A 67 7.77 0.97 -13.41
CA PHE A 67 7.57 0.92 -11.97
C PHE A 67 6.82 -0.34 -11.55
N ARG A 68 5.87 -0.84 -12.35
CA ARG A 68 5.21 -2.13 -12.07
C ARG A 68 6.21 -3.28 -11.95
N GLN A 69 7.22 -3.32 -12.82
CA GLN A 69 8.28 -4.33 -12.76
C GLN A 69 9.12 -4.18 -11.49
N GLN A 70 9.43 -2.95 -11.07
CA GLN A 70 10.14 -2.69 -9.82
C GLN A 70 9.31 -3.11 -8.60
N LEU A 71 8.01 -2.82 -8.61
CA LEU A 71 7.09 -3.22 -7.54
C LEU A 71 6.99 -4.76 -7.44
N GLN A 72 6.87 -5.46 -8.56
CA GLN A 72 6.88 -6.92 -8.59
C GLN A 72 8.18 -7.50 -8.04
N ALA A 73 9.33 -6.92 -8.42
CA ALA A 73 10.63 -7.33 -7.90
C ALA A 73 10.74 -7.06 -6.39
N ALA A 74 10.23 -5.93 -5.90
CA ALA A 74 10.20 -5.60 -4.47
C ALA A 74 9.32 -6.57 -3.68
N ILE A 75 8.14 -6.93 -4.20
CA ILE A 75 7.27 -7.93 -3.57
C ILE A 75 7.97 -9.28 -3.50
N ALA A 76 8.52 -9.78 -4.62
CA ALA A 76 9.23 -11.05 -4.64
C ALA A 76 10.40 -11.06 -3.64
N SER A 77 11.19 -9.99 -3.64
CA SER A 77 12.33 -9.77 -2.74
C SER A 77 11.92 -9.73 -1.26
N LEU A 78 10.77 -9.14 -0.91
CA LEU A 78 10.25 -9.12 0.46
C LEU A 78 9.62 -10.46 0.87
N THR A 79 9.01 -11.18 -0.07
CA THR A 79 8.49 -12.53 0.14
C THR A 79 9.64 -13.51 0.39
N GLU A 80 10.74 -13.44 -0.37
CA GLU A 80 11.95 -14.24 -0.14
C GLU A 80 12.58 -13.97 1.23
N LYS A 81 12.48 -12.72 1.73
CA LYS A 81 12.90 -12.33 3.08
C LYS A 81 11.93 -12.80 4.19
N GLY A 82 10.76 -13.33 3.85
CA GLY A 82 9.71 -13.72 4.80
C GLY A 82 8.98 -12.54 5.44
N ILE A 83 9.07 -11.34 4.86
CA ILE A 83 8.44 -10.11 5.36
C ILE A 83 7.01 -9.98 4.83
N LEU A 84 6.80 -10.41 3.59
CA LEU A 84 5.49 -10.47 2.95
C LEU A 84 5.10 -11.92 2.67
N GLU A 85 3.80 -12.16 2.60
CA GLU A 85 3.24 -13.40 2.08
C GLU A 85 2.19 -13.06 1.01
N GLU A 86 2.17 -13.82 -0.08
CA GLU A 86 1.09 -13.72 -1.05
C GLU A 86 -0.22 -14.16 -0.41
N GLN A 87 -1.23 -13.30 -0.42
CA GLN A 87 -2.58 -13.75 -0.10
C GLN A 87 -3.16 -14.40 -1.36
N PRO A 88 -3.51 -15.69 -1.35
CA PRO A 88 -4.29 -16.25 -2.43
C PRO A 88 -5.63 -15.50 -2.47
N GLY A 89 -6.05 -15.09 -3.68
CA GLY A 89 -7.23 -14.24 -3.89
C GLY A 89 -8.57 -14.77 -3.36
N ASP A 90 -8.58 -16.02 -2.87
CA ASP A 90 -9.76 -16.75 -2.42
C ASP A 90 -9.81 -16.99 -0.89
N MET A 91 -8.81 -16.56 -0.11
CA MET A 91 -8.79 -16.78 1.36
C MET A 91 -9.25 -15.56 2.17
N PRO A 92 -10.01 -15.78 3.28
CA PRO A 92 -10.42 -14.71 4.18
C PRO A 92 -9.20 -14.12 4.90
N ALA A 93 -9.11 -12.79 4.98
CA ALA A 93 -7.93 -12.16 5.56
C ALA A 93 -7.85 -12.34 7.08
N ALA A 94 -6.61 -12.26 7.59
CA ALA A 94 -6.29 -12.36 9.01
C ALA A 94 -6.99 -11.27 9.86
N PRO A 95 -7.14 -11.43 11.19
CA PRO A 95 -7.78 -10.44 12.05
C PRO A 95 -7.10 -9.07 11.94
N GLY A 96 -7.88 -8.02 11.62
CA GLY A 96 -7.37 -6.73 11.16
C GLY A 96 -7.16 -6.64 9.64
N GLY A 97 -7.73 -7.58 8.88
CA GLY A 97 -7.63 -7.73 7.44
C GLY A 97 -8.99 -7.91 6.76
N PHE A 98 -8.95 -7.70 5.44
CA PHE A 98 -9.97 -7.73 4.39
C PHE A 98 -11.04 -8.85 4.45
N GLU A 99 -12.33 -8.48 4.51
CA GLU A 99 -13.44 -9.43 4.28
C GLU A 99 -13.84 -9.54 2.79
N PRO A 100 -14.38 -10.69 2.33
CA PRO A 100 -14.91 -10.91 0.98
C PRO A 100 -16.01 -9.93 0.52
N GLY A 101 -16.59 -9.14 1.44
CA GLY A 101 -17.61 -8.12 1.14
C GLY A 101 -17.06 -6.80 0.59
N LEU A 102 -15.74 -6.59 0.65
CA LEU A 102 -15.08 -5.46 -0.02
C LEU A 102 -14.82 -5.88 -1.47
N ALA A 103 -15.63 -5.37 -2.40
CA ALA A 103 -15.59 -5.75 -3.81
C ALA A 103 -14.16 -5.88 -4.37
N ILE A 104 -13.70 -7.12 -4.58
CA ILE A 104 -12.41 -7.43 -5.19
C ILE A 104 -12.45 -6.95 -6.64
N ASP A 105 -11.42 -6.21 -7.07
CA ASP A 105 -11.27 -5.87 -8.49
C ASP A 105 -10.69 -7.04 -9.29
N MET A 106 -11.57 -7.87 -9.86
CA MET A 106 -11.15 -8.99 -10.71
C MET A 106 -10.53 -8.56 -12.05
N VAL A 107 -10.70 -7.29 -12.47
CA VAL A 107 -10.21 -6.79 -13.76
C VAL A 107 -8.81 -6.22 -13.61
N ASN A 108 -8.54 -5.54 -12.50
CA ASN A 108 -7.23 -5.03 -12.15
C ASN A 108 -6.97 -5.26 -10.65
N PRO A 109 -6.63 -6.50 -10.24
CA PRO A 109 -6.50 -6.85 -8.84
C PRO A 109 -5.48 -5.96 -8.15
N ASP A 110 -5.92 -5.32 -7.07
CA ASP A 110 -5.05 -4.55 -6.21
C ASP A 110 -4.11 -5.51 -5.50
N VAL A 111 -2.80 -5.31 -5.66
CA VAL A 111 -1.80 -6.21 -5.10
C VAL A 111 -1.60 -5.84 -3.64
N HIS A 112 -2.24 -6.58 -2.75
CA HIS A 112 -2.23 -6.31 -1.31
C HIS A 112 -1.67 -7.50 -0.51
N PRO A 113 -0.34 -7.74 -0.56
CA PRO A 113 0.27 -8.85 0.16
C PRO A 113 0.07 -8.71 1.67
N ALA A 114 0.09 -9.85 2.37
CA ALA A 114 0.00 -9.87 3.82
C ALA A 114 1.34 -9.46 4.41
N VAL A 115 1.34 -8.48 5.31
CA VAL A 115 2.53 -8.09 6.06
C VAL A 115 2.73 -9.04 7.24
N MET A 116 3.81 -9.83 7.19
CA MET A 116 4.20 -10.74 8.27
C MET A 116 4.98 -10.00 9.34
N ASP A 117 5.96 -9.18 8.93
CA ASP A 117 6.71 -8.33 9.85
C ASP A 117 6.06 -6.95 10.00
N ARG A 118 5.03 -6.89 10.85
CA ARG A 118 4.31 -5.64 11.15
C ARG A 118 5.18 -4.59 11.81
N TYR A 119 6.22 -5.00 12.54
CA TYR A 119 7.13 -4.08 13.21
C TYR A 119 8.02 -3.36 12.20
N LEU A 120 8.63 -4.10 11.28
CA LEU A 120 9.39 -3.52 10.19
C LEU A 120 8.53 -2.62 9.30
N ALA A 121 7.31 -3.03 9.00
CA ALA A 121 6.40 -2.20 8.21
C ALA A 121 6.04 -0.88 8.92
N GLN A 122 5.84 -0.90 10.24
CA GLN A 122 5.67 0.31 11.03
C GLN A 122 6.92 1.20 10.98
N GLN A 123 8.12 0.64 11.13
CA GLN A 123 9.37 1.41 11.02
C GLN A 123 9.53 2.06 9.63
N CYS A 124 9.18 1.35 8.55
CA CYS A 124 9.16 1.90 7.21
C CYS A 124 8.16 3.06 7.09
N MET A 125 6.95 2.91 7.65
CA MET A 125 5.96 3.98 7.69
C MET A 125 6.48 5.22 8.44
N GLU A 126 7.15 5.04 9.57
CA GLU A 126 7.77 6.13 10.34
C GLU A 126 8.87 6.85 9.53
N VAL A 127 9.71 6.10 8.80
CA VAL A 127 10.70 6.69 7.88
C VAL A 127 10.03 7.59 6.84
N LEU A 128 8.93 7.14 6.24
CA LEU A 128 8.19 7.91 5.23
C LEU A 128 7.50 9.14 5.82
N PHE A 129 6.93 9.05 7.02
CA PHE A 129 6.34 10.21 7.69
C PHE A 129 7.36 11.26 8.11
N ASN A 130 8.63 10.89 8.28
CA ASN A 130 9.71 11.84 8.52
C ASN A 130 10.20 12.55 7.24
N ALA A 131 9.77 12.11 6.05
CA ALA A 131 10.13 12.75 4.78
C ALA A 131 9.14 13.89 4.43
N PRO A 132 9.58 15.17 4.36
CA PRO A 132 8.68 16.31 4.19
C PRO A 132 7.85 16.29 2.90
N ALA A 133 8.38 15.72 1.82
CA ALA A 133 7.66 15.61 0.54
C ALA A 133 6.58 14.52 0.56
N VAL A 134 6.76 13.49 1.40
CA VAL A 134 5.86 12.32 1.48
C VAL A 134 4.76 12.54 2.51
N TYR A 135 5.10 13.13 3.65
CA TYR A 135 4.21 13.30 4.79
C TYR A 135 2.83 13.89 4.42
N PRO A 136 2.73 15.03 3.69
CA PRO A 136 1.44 15.62 3.36
C PRO A 136 0.55 14.67 2.54
N TYR A 137 1.16 13.93 1.60
CA TYR A 137 0.44 12.98 0.75
C TYR A 137 -0.07 11.79 1.57
N LEU A 138 0.78 11.16 2.39
CA LEU A 138 0.35 10.03 3.23
C LEU A 138 -0.71 10.45 4.26
N MET A 139 -0.59 11.64 4.85
CA MET A 139 -1.60 12.15 5.77
C MET A 139 -2.95 12.41 5.09
N GLU A 140 -2.95 12.95 3.86
CA GLU A 140 -4.16 13.12 3.06
C GLU A 140 -4.82 11.76 2.77
N ARG A 141 -4.02 10.76 2.37
CA ARG A 141 -4.50 9.39 2.12
C ARG A 141 -5.05 8.74 3.39
N TYR A 142 -4.35 8.87 4.51
CA TYR A 142 -4.78 8.34 5.81
C TYR A 142 -6.10 8.98 6.28
N ALA A 143 -6.23 10.31 6.18
CA ALA A 143 -7.47 11.00 6.52
C ALA A 143 -8.64 10.56 5.63
N SER A 144 -8.41 10.46 4.32
CA SER A 144 -9.40 10.01 3.34
C SER A 144 -9.80 8.55 3.56
N ALA A 145 -8.84 7.69 3.92
CA ALA A 145 -9.06 6.30 4.29
C ALA A 145 -9.97 6.18 5.52
N GLY A 146 -9.76 7.03 6.54
CA GLY A 146 -10.60 7.05 7.75
C GLY A 146 -12.08 7.31 7.45
N GLU A 147 -12.37 8.21 6.51
CA GLU A 147 -13.75 8.51 6.07
C GLU A 147 -14.38 7.32 5.33
N VAL A 148 -13.63 6.67 4.44
CA VAL A 148 -14.08 5.46 3.74
C VAL A 148 -14.38 4.33 4.74
N TRP A 149 -13.47 4.07 5.67
CA TRP A 149 -13.67 3.05 6.72
C TRP A 149 -14.85 3.38 7.64
N ARG A 150 -15.06 4.66 7.97
CA ARG A 150 -16.23 5.10 8.74
C ARG A 150 -17.53 4.81 8.00
N ARG A 151 -17.60 5.12 6.69
CA ARG A 151 -18.76 4.81 5.84
C ARG A 151 -19.00 3.31 5.73
N LEU A 152 -17.97 2.51 5.54
CA LEU A 152 -18.08 1.05 5.48
C LEU A 152 -18.63 0.48 6.79
N ARG A 153 -18.08 0.91 7.94
CA ARG A 153 -18.58 0.49 9.27
C ARG A 153 -20.03 0.91 9.52
N ALA A 154 -20.40 2.12 9.12
CA ALA A 154 -21.80 2.57 9.18
C ALA A 154 -22.73 1.73 8.27
N GLY A 155 -22.18 1.16 7.20
CA GLY A 155 -22.87 0.23 6.30
C GLY A 155 -22.88 -1.24 6.78
N GLY A 156 -22.38 -1.53 7.98
CA GLY A 156 -22.40 -2.88 8.58
C GLY A 156 -21.12 -3.70 8.40
N TYR A 157 -20.06 -3.15 7.79
CA TYR A 157 -18.76 -3.82 7.74
C TYR A 157 -18.14 -3.92 9.14
N ALA A 158 -17.72 -5.13 9.54
CA ALA A 158 -17.20 -5.43 10.88
C ALA A 158 -18.16 -5.05 12.04
N ALA A 159 -19.47 -5.08 11.78
CA ALA A 159 -20.48 -5.06 12.83
C ALA A 159 -20.70 -6.50 13.32
N ASP A 160 -20.11 -6.84 14.47
CA ASP A 160 -20.44 -8.07 15.21
C ASP A 160 -21.92 -8.12 15.63
#